data_AF-A0A3M2LWS9-F1
#
_entry.id   AF-A0A3M2LWS9-F1
#
_cell.length_a   1.000
_cell.length_b   1.000
_cell.length_c   1.000
_cell.angle_alpha   90.00
_cell.angle_beta   90.00
_cell.angle_gamma   90.00
#
_symmetry.space_group_name_H-M   'P 1'
#
loop_
_entity.id
_entity.type
_entity.pdbx_description
1 polymer ?
#
loop_
_entity_poly.entity_id
_entity_poly.type
_entity_poly.pdbx_seq_one_letter_code
_entity_poly.pdbx_strand_id
1 'polypeptide(L)' 'MATSSLSMPTVVAEFLDPLAPCDHHRVLEIGTGSGWTAALLSARVGAENVTTLEVDPALARSAAGHP' A
#
# COMPACT_ATOMS: atom_id res chain seq x y z
N MET A 1 18.15 -11.89 1.29
CA MET A 1 17.08 -11.70 2.28
C MET A 1 16.44 -10.37 1.95
N ALA A 2 15.17 -10.37 1.55
CA ALA A 2 14.41 -9.14 1.33
C ALA A 2 13.92 -8.65 2.69
N THR A 3 14.31 -7.45 3.09
CA THR A 3 13.77 -6.81 4.29
C THR A 3 12.78 -5.74 3.83
N SER A 4 11.51 -5.93 4.14
CA SER A 4 10.50 -4.89 4.01
C SER A 4 10.13 -4.37 5.39
N SER A 5 10.08 -3.05 5.54
CA SER A 5 9.63 -2.42 6.78
C SER A 5 8.14 -2.18 6.68
N LEU A 6 7.36 -2.84 7.53
CA LEU A 6 5.99 -2.41 7.79
C LEU A 6 6.03 -1.23 8.74
N SER A 7 5.59 -0.06 8.28
CA SER A 7 5.24 1.02 9.19
C SER A 7 4.23 0.47 10.20
N MET A 8 4.45 0.71 11.50
CA MET A 8 3.48 0.31 12.53
C MET A 8 2.08 0.81 12.11
N PRO A 9 1.01 0.03 12.32
CA PRO A 9 -0.34 0.45 11.93
C PRO A 9 -0.73 1.83 12.45
N THR A 10 -0.24 2.20 13.63
CA THR A 10 -0.40 3.54 14.22
C THR A 10 0.27 4.64 13.39
N VAL A 11 1.49 4.41 12.93
CA VAL A 11 2.20 5.33 12.02
C VAL A 11 1.43 5.46 10.70
N VAL A 12 0.87 4.36 10.19
CA VAL A 12 0.01 4.37 8.99
C VAL A 12 -1.23 5.25 9.18
N ALA A 13 -1.91 5.12 10.30
CA ALA A 13 -3.02 5.99 10.63
C ALA A 13 -2.58 7.46 10.75
N GLU A 14 -1.45 7.74 11.40
CA GLU A 14 -0.93 9.10 11.61
C GLU A 14 -0.63 9.84 10.30
N PHE A 15 -0.18 9.15 9.24
CA PHE A 15 0.03 9.80 7.95
C PHE A 15 -1.19 9.79 7.03
N LEU A 16 -2.09 8.80 7.15
CA LEU A 16 -3.31 8.74 6.33
C LEU A 16 -4.36 9.76 6.75
N ASP A 17 -4.43 10.09 8.04
CA ASP A 17 -5.37 11.06 8.58
C ASP A 17 -5.21 12.47 7.95
N PRO A 18 -4.02 13.09 7.93
CA PRO A 18 -3.82 14.35 7.22
C PRO A 18 -3.84 14.22 5.69
N LEU A 19 -3.52 13.04 5.14
CA LEU A 19 -3.62 12.80 3.69
C LEU A 19 -5.07 12.89 3.19
N ALA A 20 -6.04 12.56 4.06
CA ALA A 20 -7.48 12.60 3.82
C ALA A 20 -7.86 12.13 2.40
N PRO A 21 -7.56 10.86 2.03
CA PRO A 21 -7.89 10.35 0.70
C PRO A 21 -9.40 10.46 0.48
N CYS A 22 -9.80 10.98 -0.67
CA CYS A 22 -11.19 11.14 -1.04
C CYS A 22 -11.55 10.23 -2.20
N ASP A 23 -12.85 10.01 -2.38
CA ASP A 23 -13.37 9.29 -3.53
C ASP A 23 -12.83 9.96 -4.81
N HIS A 24 -12.42 9.16 -5.78
CA HIS A 24 -11.77 9.57 -7.04
C HIS A 24 -10.28 9.98 -6.96
N HIS A 25 -9.64 9.99 -5.78
CA HIS A 25 -8.18 10.17 -5.71
C HIS A 25 -7.45 8.96 -6.28
N ARG A 26 -6.44 9.20 -7.11
CA ARG A 26 -5.51 8.19 -7.60
C ARG A 26 -4.25 8.20 -6.75
N VAL A 27 -3.95 7.07 -6.13
CA VAL A 27 -2.86 6.94 -5.15
C VAL A 27 -1.73 6.09 -5.72
N LEU A 28 -0.50 6.61 -5.64
CA LEU A 28 0.72 5.86 -5.89
C LEU A 28 1.39 5.55 -4.55
N GLU A 29 1.49 4.27 -4.22
CA GLU A 29 2.25 3.78 -3.08
C GLU A 29 3.64 3.30 -3.53
N ILE A 30 4.69 3.80 -2.89
CA ILE A 30 6.07 3.38 -3.16
C ILE A 30 6.56 2.54 -1.97
N GLY A 31 6.88 1.28 -2.22
CA GLY A 31 7.23 0.30 -1.19
C GLY A 31 6.02 -0.52 -0.76
N THR A 32 5.53 -1.40 -1.64
CA THR A 32 4.33 -2.23 -1.40
C THR A 32 4.48 -3.14 -0.18
N GLY A 33 5.67 -3.69 0.05
CA GLY A 33 5.94 -4.57 1.18
C GLY A 33 4.96 -5.75 1.27
N SER A 34 4.20 -5.84 2.37
CA SER A 34 3.19 -6.90 2.55
C SER A 34 1.86 -6.63 1.85
N GLY A 35 1.64 -5.42 1.31
CA GLY A 35 0.37 -5.00 0.72
C GLY A 35 -0.67 -4.50 1.73
N TRP A 36 -0.35 -4.41 3.03
CA TRP A 36 -1.30 -3.95 4.05
C TRP A 36 -1.80 -2.51 3.82
N THR A 37 -0.89 -1.57 3.60
CA THR A 37 -1.25 -0.16 3.34
C THR A 37 -1.99 -0.03 2.01
N ALA A 38 -1.57 -0.77 0.97
CA ALA A 38 -2.29 -0.88 -0.30
C ALA A 38 -3.75 -1.31 -0.11
N ALA A 39 -4.00 -2.30 0.75
CA ALA A 39 -5.35 -2.77 1.05
C ALA A 39 -6.19 -1.70 1.77
N LEU A 40 -5.61 -0.97 2.73
CA LEU A 40 -6.29 0.14 3.41
C LEU A 40 -6.65 1.28 2.44
N LEU A 41 -5.70 1.66 1.57
CA LEU A 41 -5.93 2.66 0.53
C LEU A 41 -7.00 2.20 -0.45
N SER A 42 -6.94 0.94 -0.88
CA SER A 42 -7.93 0.36 -1.81
C SER A 42 -9.32 0.31 -1.21
N ALA A 43 -9.44 0.00 0.09
CA ALA A 43 -10.70 0.05 0.81
C ALA A 43 -11.25 1.49 0.95
N ARG A 44 -10.38 2.51 0.93
CA ARG A 44 -10.77 3.92 1.06
C ARG A 44 -11.11 4.59 -0.27
N VAL A 45 -10.33 4.37 -1.33
CA VAL A 45 -10.45 5.09 -2.62
C VAL A 45 -10.85 4.22 -3.80
N GLY A 46 -11.03 2.91 -3.61
CA GLY A 46 -11.25 1.94 -4.69
C GLY A 46 -9.93 1.34 -5.20
N ALA A 47 -9.91 0.02 -5.39
CA ALA A 47 -8.70 -0.71 -5.80
C ALA A 47 -8.18 -0.28 -7.18
N GLU A 48 -9.08 0.10 -8.09
CA GLU A 48 -8.75 0.62 -9.41
C GLU A 48 -8.01 1.96 -9.36
N ASN A 49 -8.08 2.66 -8.22
CA ASN A 49 -7.44 3.95 -8.01
C ASN A 49 -6.11 3.85 -7.25
N VAL A 50 -5.67 2.65 -6.88
CA VAL A 50 -4.39 2.43 -6.17
C VAL A 50 -3.40 1.72 -7.10
N THR A 51 -2.20 2.29 -7.21
CA THR A 51 -1.06 1.67 -7.89
C THR A 51 0.07 1.56 -6.89
N THR A 52 0.71 0.40 -6.80
CA THR A 52 1.83 0.18 -5.90
C THR A 52 3.10 -0.16 -6.65
N LEU A 53 4.24 0.23 -6.12
CA LEU A 53 5.56 -0.11 -6.63
C LEU A 53 6.36 -0.85 -5.56
N GLU A 54 7.07 -1.89 -5.98
CA GLU A 54 7.99 -2.64 -5.13
C GLU A 54 9.27 -2.93 -5.92
N VAL A 55 10.41 -2.67 -5.29
CA VAL A 55 11.73 -2.83 -5.91
C VAL A 55 12.18 -4.29 -5.86
N ASP A 56 11.77 -5.04 -4.83
CA ASP A 56 12.07 -6.46 -4.72
C ASP A 56 11.01 -7.31 -5.46
N PRO A 57 11.38 -8.00 -6.56
CA PRO A 57 10.43 -8.77 -7.34
C PRO A 57 9.79 -9.93 -6.57
N ALA A 58 10.46 -10.49 -5.57
CA ALA A 58 9.92 -11.57 -4.75
C ALA A 58 8.84 -11.05 -3.79
N LEU A 59 9.04 -9.87 -3.20
CA LEU A 59 8.02 -9.20 -2.38
C LEU A 59 6.83 -8.76 -3.24
N ALA A 60 7.09 -8.19 -4.41
CA ALA A 60 6.04 -7.79 -5.34
C ALA A 60 5.09 -8.96 -5.69
N ARG A 61 5.65 -10.14 -6.00
CA ARG A 61 4.88 -11.36 -6.26
C ARG A 61 4.11 -11.86 -5.04
N SER A 62 4.69 -11.76 -3.85
CA SER A 62 4.02 -12.14 -2.61
C SER A 62 2.82 -11.23 -2.33
N ALA A 63 2.98 -9.92 -2.51
CA ALA A 63 1.96 -8.91 -2.24
C ALA A 63 0.79 -8.96 -3.24
N ALA A 64 1.06 -9.34 -4.49
CA ALA A 64 0.02 -9.50 -5.52
C ALA A 64 -0.96 -10.66 -5.22
N GLY A 65 -0.66 -11.50 -4.22
CA GLY A 65 -1.29 -12.81 -4.06
C GLY A 65 -0.80 -13.74 -5.17
N HIS A 66 -0.23 -14.89 -4.82
CA HIS A 66 -0.01 -15.90 -5.85
C HIS A 66 -1.38 -16.28 -6.47
N PRO A 67 -1.50 -16.36 -7.80
CA PRO A 67 -2.69 -16.92 -8.45
C PRO A 67 -2.98 -18.35 -8.00
#